data_AF-U5C8E4-F1
#
_entry.id   AF-U5C8E4-F1
#
_cell.length_a   1.000
_cell.length_b   1.000
_cell.length_c   1.000
_cell.angle_alpha   90.00
_cell.angle_beta   90.00
_cell.angle_gamma   90.00
#
_symmetry.space_group_name_H-M   'P 1'
#
loop_
_entity.id
_entity.type
_entity.pdbx_description
1 polymer ?
#
loop_
_entity_poly.entity_id
_entity_poly.type
_entity_poly.pdbx_seq_one_letter_code
_entity_poly.pdbx_strand_id
1 'polypeptide(L)'
;MRTWFLCKVKYAKENEQGLLKNVSEQYLVDAVSFTEAEARIYDMLGSVIRGDFQVTNISKSNIVDVFYYEDIDVWHKCKITYLVTDADSGKEKKVTQFMLVTAHDVKEAHERIFESLNNMLVTFRVPEIAESPIVEIFPYEKEDEELLPPPGANLRPVSEVKAEQERRDQNRAELESARLQKESEAEDEDDLEVAQRSEEDEEDEF
;
A
#
# COMPACT_ATOMS: atom_id res chain seq x y z
N MET A 1 0.43 0.15 1.27
CA MET A 1 0.23 0.62 2.66
C MET A 1 -0.06 2.10 2.55
N ARG A 2 -1.30 2.52 2.85
CA ARG A 2 -1.65 3.95 2.82
C ARG A 2 -1.01 4.62 4.02
N THR A 3 -0.35 5.76 3.79
CA THR A 3 0.28 6.51 4.86
C THR A 3 -0.22 7.94 4.80
N TRP A 4 -1.01 8.31 5.79
CA TRP A 4 -1.56 9.65 5.89
C TRP A 4 -0.55 10.62 6.49
N PHE A 5 -0.34 11.74 5.82
CA PHE A 5 0.47 12.87 6.26
C PHE A 5 -0.45 14.05 6.57
N LEU A 6 -0.27 14.64 7.75
CA LEU A 6 -0.94 15.87 8.15
C LEU A 6 -0.06 17.06 7.76
N CYS A 7 -0.53 17.82 6.77
CA CYS A 7 0.12 19.00 6.23
C CYS A 7 -0.57 20.26 6.75
N LYS A 8 0.18 21.14 7.39
CA LYS A 8 -0.33 22.42 7.89
C LYS A 8 0.11 23.55 6.98
N VAL A 9 -0.85 24.22 6.36
CA VAL A 9 -0.60 25.27 5.39
C VAL A 9 -1.04 26.61 5.96
N LYS A 10 -0.25 27.64 5.67
CA LYS A 10 -0.56 29.02 6.05
C LYS A 10 -0.55 29.88 4.81
N TYR A 11 -1.63 30.64 4.61
CA TYR A 11 -1.77 31.56 3.49
C TYR A 11 -2.54 32.80 3.91
N ALA A 12 -2.40 33.85 3.12
CA ALA A 12 -3.15 35.08 3.32
C ALA A 12 -4.47 34.98 2.54
N LYS A 13 -5.59 34.95 3.25
CA LYS A 13 -6.93 34.99 2.66
C LYS A 13 -7.45 36.43 2.75
N GLU A 14 -7.89 36.96 1.61
CA GLU A 14 -8.56 38.26 1.58
C GLU A 14 -9.98 38.10 2.13
N ASN A 15 -10.27 38.79 3.23
CA ASN A 15 -11.63 38.81 3.79
C ASN A 15 -12.53 39.75 2.97
N GLU A 16 -13.86 39.65 3.12
CA GLU A 16 -14.87 40.48 2.43
C GLU A 16 -14.70 42.01 2.63
N GLN A 17 -13.81 42.43 3.53
CA GLN A 17 -13.44 43.83 3.79
C GLN A 17 -12.12 44.26 3.12
N GLY A 18 -11.53 43.42 2.26
CA GLY A 18 -10.27 43.72 1.55
C GLY A 18 -9.01 43.65 2.44
N LEU A 19 -9.12 43.11 3.66
CA LEU A 19 -7.99 42.91 4.56
C LEU A 19 -7.43 41.49 4.40
N LEU A 20 -6.13 41.39 4.10
CA LEU A 20 -5.42 40.11 4.09
C LEU A 20 -5.25 39.59 5.53
N LYS A 21 -5.90 38.48 5.85
CA LYS A 21 -5.73 37.77 7.12
C LYS A 21 -4.98 36.47 6.89
N ASN A 22 -3.95 36.25 7.69
CA ASN A 22 -3.24 34.97 7.69
C ASN A 22 -4.11 33.89 8.35
N VAL A 23 -4.47 32.87 7.57
CA VAL A 23 -5.22 31.70 8.03
C VAL A 23 -4.28 30.50 8.03
N SER A 24 -4.47 29.58 8.98
CA SER A 24 -3.75 28.31 9.00
C SER A 24 -4.76 27.17 8.97
N GLU A 25 -4.62 26.32 7.95
CA GLU A 25 -5.49 25.19 7.70
C GLU A 25 -4.69 23.88 7.73
N GLN A 26 -5.38 22.79 8.02
CA GLN A 26 -4.79 21.46 8.10
C GLN A 26 -5.42 20.58 7.04
N TYR A 27 -4.55 19.89 6.31
CA TYR A 27 -4.90 19.01 5.21
C TYR A 27 -4.32 17.63 5.48
N LEU A 28 -5.06 16.58 5.13
CA LEU A 28 -4.57 15.22 5.22
C LEU A 28 -4.29 14.69 3.82
N VAL A 29 -3.09 14.16 3.58
CA VAL A 29 -2.67 13.66 2.27
C VAL A 29 -2.19 12.23 2.39
N ASP A 30 -2.65 11.35 1.51
CA ASP A 30 -2.06 10.01 1.37
C ASP A 30 -0.85 10.09 0.43
N ALA A 31 0.31 9.71 0.94
CA ALA A 31 1.57 9.71 0.19
C ALA A 31 2.49 8.60 0.69
N VAL A 32 3.59 8.34 -0.03
CA VAL A 32 4.60 7.37 0.41
C VAL A 32 5.71 8.04 1.21
N SER A 33 6.00 9.32 0.94
CA SER A 33 7.09 10.08 1.57
C SER A 33 6.71 11.53 1.89
N PHE A 34 7.50 12.18 2.76
CA PHE A 34 7.31 13.59 3.10
C PHE A 34 7.45 14.52 1.88
N THR A 35 8.42 14.25 1.00
CA THR A 35 8.64 15.03 -0.22
C THR A 35 7.47 14.92 -1.18
N GLU A 36 6.89 13.73 -1.31
CA GLU A 36 5.71 13.50 -2.14
C GLU A 36 4.47 14.17 -1.56
N ALA A 37 4.26 14.08 -0.24
CA ALA A 37 3.16 14.76 0.43
C ALA A 37 3.23 16.29 0.26
N GLU A 38 4.44 16.85 0.30
CA GLU A 38 4.67 18.27 0.04
C GLU A 38 4.31 18.64 -1.40
N ALA A 39 4.84 17.91 -2.39
CA ALA A 39 4.58 18.16 -3.79
C ALA A 39 3.08 18.14 -4.12
N ARG A 40 2.37 17.10 -3.68
CA ARG A 40 0.91 16.98 -3.90
C ARG A 40 0.12 18.09 -3.25
N ILE A 41 0.51 18.52 -2.05
CA ILE A 41 -0.13 19.68 -1.42
C ILE A 41 0.08 20.95 -2.25
N TYR A 42 1.28 21.15 -2.81
CA TYR A 42 1.52 22.31 -3.65
C TYR A 42 0.68 22.28 -4.94
N ASP A 43 0.55 21.12 -5.56
CA ASP A 43 -0.24 20.96 -6.79
C ASP A 43 -1.73 21.21 -6.54
N MET A 44 -2.29 20.60 -5.49
CA MET A 44 -3.72 20.72 -5.16
C MET A 44 -4.06 22.13 -4.68
N LEU A 45 -3.31 22.67 -3.69
CA LEU A 45 -3.61 23.98 -3.14
C LEU A 45 -3.25 25.13 -4.08
N GLY A 46 -2.31 24.92 -5.01
CA GLY A 46 -2.01 25.90 -6.05
C GLY A 46 -3.20 26.20 -6.95
N SER A 47 -4.12 25.24 -7.13
CA SER A 47 -5.36 25.47 -7.88
C SER A 47 -6.43 26.20 -7.06
N VAL A 48 -6.46 25.98 -5.73
CA VAL A 48 -7.50 26.47 -4.82
C VAL A 48 -7.19 27.87 -4.30
N ILE A 49 -5.93 28.13 -3.95
CA ILE A 49 -5.49 29.36 -3.29
C ILE A 49 -4.90 30.31 -4.34
N ARG A 50 -5.54 31.46 -4.56
CA ARG A 50 -4.96 32.55 -5.36
C ARG A 50 -3.92 33.31 -4.53
N GLY A 51 -2.65 32.94 -4.66
CA GLY A 51 -1.53 33.66 -4.05
C GLY A 51 -0.47 32.73 -3.48
N ASP A 52 0.53 33.31 -2.82
CA ASP A 52 1.58 32.54 -2.17
C ASP A 52 1.05 31.88 -0.90
N PHE A 53 1.22 30.56 -0.81
CA PHE A 53 0.99 29.80 0.41
C PHE A 53 2.28 29.12 0.84
N GLN A 54 2.42 28.89 2.14
CA GLN A 54 3.57 28.22 2.71
C GLN A 54 3.13 27.00 3.50
N VAL A 55 3.71 25.85 3.19
CA VAL A 55 3.60 24.66 4.03
C VAL A 55 4.46 24.86 5.28
N THR A 56 3.82 24.92 6.45
CA THR A 56 4.48 25.23 7.73
C THR A 56 4.97 23.98 8.46
N ASN A 57 4.27 22.86 8.29
CA ASN A 57 4.60 21.61 8.96
C ASN A 57 4.03 20.43 8.16
N ILE A 58 4.79 19.34 8.08
CA ILE A 58 4.33 18.05 7.56
C ILE A 58 4.67 17.00 8.61
N SER A 59 3.66 16.26 9.05
CA SER A 59 3.82 15.23 10.08
C SER A 59 3.13 13.94 9.64
N LYS A 60 3.75 12.78 9.94
CA LYS A 60 3.10 11.49 9.70
C LYS A 60 1.95 11.33 10.69
N SER A 61 0.75 11.09 10.18
CA SER A 61 -0.45 10.91 10.99
C SER A 61 -0.56 9.47 11.51
N ASN A 62 -1.28 9.32 12.61
CA ASN A 62 -1.66 8.04 13.20
C ASN A 62 -3.04 7.55 12.75
N ILE A 63 -3.63 8.24 11.78
CA ILE A 63 -4.87 7.83 11.14
C ILE A 63 -4.59 6.60 10.29
N VAL A 64 -5.45 5.61 10.41
CA VAL A 64 -5.35 4.34 9.68
C VAL A 64 -6.27 4.37 8.47
N ASP A 65 -7.49 4.85 8.66
CA ASP A 65 -8.52 4.83 7.62
C ASP A 65 -9.38 6.09 7.64
N VAL A 66 -9.99 6.38 6.49
CA VAL A 66 -10.82 7.56 6.24
C VAL A 66 -12.09 7.11 5.54
N PHE A 67 -13.23 7.40 6.15
CA PHE A 67 -14.56 7.11 5.60
C PHE A 67 -15.21 8.42 5.14
N TYR A 68 -15.32 8.58 3.84
CA TYR A 68 -15.96 9.75 3.22
C TYR A 68 -17.42 9.42 2.88
N TYR A 69 -18.30 10.32 3.32
CA TYR A 69 -19.71 10.38 2.96
C TYR A 69 -19.97 11.75 2.32
N GLU A 70 -20.67 11.77 1.18
CA GLU A 70 -20.89 12.96 0.32
C GLU A 70 -21.87 13.99 0.90
N ASP A 71 -22.41 13.74 2.08
CA ASP A 71 -23.45 14.55 2.69
C ASP A 71 -22.92 15.81 3.40
N ILE A 72 -21.68 15.77 3.90
CA ILE A 72 -21.06 16.87 4.63
C ILE A 72 -19.52 16.83 4.62
N ASP A 73 -18.92 18.03 4.66
CA ASP A 73 -17.47 18.25 4.68
C ASP A 73 -16.90 18.48 6.10
N VAL A 74 -17.52 17.92 7.14
CA VAL A 74 -17.06 18.05 8.54
C VAL A 74 -16.46 16.76 9.02
N TRP A 75 -15.15 16.79 9.25
CA TRP A 75 -14.36 15.63 9.62
C TRP A 75 -14.36 15.40 11.14
N HIS A 76 -14.69 14.18 11.55
CA HIS A 76 -14.65 13.72 12.93
C HIS A 76 -13.56 12.66 13.12
N LYS A 77 -12.66 12.88 14.07
CA LYS A 77 -11.61 11.93 14.47
C LYS A 77 -12.16 10.98 15.52
N CYS A 78 -12.27 9.72 15.13
CA CYS A 78 -12.75 8.62 15.96
C CYS A 78 -11.57 7.78 16.45
N LYS A 79 -11.44 7.68 17.77
CA LYS A 79 -10.48 6.77 18.41
C LYS A 79 -11.17 5.43 18.61
N ILE A 80 -10.59 4.37 18.08
CA ILE A 80 -11.13 3.00 18.16
C ILE A 80 -10.13 2.12 18.86
N THR A 81 -10.61 1.28 19.76
CA THR A 81 -9.81 0.29 20.48
C THR A 81 -10.41 -1.09 20.30
N TYR A 82 -9.59 -2.06 19.93
CA TYR A 82 -9.98 -3.46 19.84
C TYR A 82 -8.98 -4.33 20.58
N LEU A 83 -9.47 -5.49 21.01
CA LEU A 83 -8.70 -6.49 21.72
C LEU A 83 -8.31 -7.57 20.72
N VAL A 84 -7.00 -7.74 20.53
CA VAL A 84 -6.45 -8.82 19.71
C VAL A 84 -5.89 -9.87 20.65
N THR A 85 -6.42 -11.09 20.58
CA THR A 85 -5.87 -12.23 21.31
C THR A 85 -4.78 -12.87 20.45
N ASP A 86 -3.57 -12.88 20.97
CA ASP A 86 -2.44 -13.58 20.34
C ASP A 86 -2.62 -15.10 20.52
N ALA A 87 -2.65 -15.84 19.40
CA ALA A 87 -2.95 -17.28 19.40
C ALA A 87 -1.84 -18.11 20.08
N ASP A 88 -0.62 -17.59 20.15
CA ASP A 88 0.54 -18.27 20.72
C ASP A 88 0.68 -18.01 22.23
N SER A 89 0.38 -16.79 22.69
CA SER A 89 0.58 -16.42 24.10
C SER A 89 -0.71 -16.31 24.92
N GLY A 90 -1.90 -16.33 24.31
CA GLY A 90 -3.18 -16.10 25.00
C GLY A 90 -3.29 -14.73 25.68
N LYS A 91 -2.34 -13.82 25.40
CA LYS A 91 -2.30 -12.46 25.96
C LYS A 91 -3.12 -11.55 25.06
N GLU A 92 -4.08 -10.87 25.66
CA GLU A 92 -4.88 -9.86 24.97
C GLU A 92 -4.07 -8.57 24.82
N LYS A 93 -3.83 -8.15 23.58
CA LYS A 93 -3.23 -6.86 23.27
C LYS A 93 -4.32 -5.87 22.90
N LYS A 94 -4.39 -4.77 23.65
CA LYS A 94 -5.23 -3.62 23.30
C LYS A 94 -4.54 -2.80 22.21
N VAL A 95 -5.14 -2.75 21.02
CA VAL A 95 -4.66 -1.93 19.92
C VAL A 95 -5.57 -0.71 19.78
N THR A 96 -4.97 0.47 19.66
CA THR A 96 -5.70 1.73 19.45
C THR A 96 -5.42 2.22 18.03
N GLN A 97 -6.47 2.47 17.27
CA GLN A 97 -6.42 3.04 15.93
C GLN A 97 -7.21 4.35 15.90
N PHE A 98 -6.84 5.23 14.98
CA PHE A 98 -7.56 6.47 14.73
C PHE A 98 -8.13 6.40 13.32
N MET A 99 -9.40 6.75 13.18
CA MET A 99 -10.09 6.81 11.90
C MET A 99 -10.77 8.17 11.76
N LEU A 100 -10.98 8.60 10.53
CA LEU A 100 -11.76 9.79 10.22
C LEU A 100 -13.06 9.41 9.54
N VAL A 101 -14.11 10.17 9.84
CA VAL A 101 -15.43 10.02 9.22
C VAL A 101 -16.03 11.41 8.99
N THR A 102 -16.77 11.60 7.89
CA THR A 102 -17.60 12.79 7.73
C THR A 102 -18.97 12.59 8.39
N ALA A 103 -19.41 13.59 9.18
CA ALA A 103 -20.70 13.57 9.87
C ALA A 103 -21.13 14.97 10.33
N HIS A 104 -22.44 15.19 10.51
CA HIS A 104 -22.97 16.45 11.05
C HIS A 104 -22.73 16.58 12.55
N ASP A 105 -22.94 15.49 13.28
CA ASP A 105 -22.85 15.45 14.74
C ASP A 105 -22.00 14.27 15.22
N VAL A 106 -21.46 14.39 16.43
CA VAL A 106 -20.72 13.32 17.10
C VAL A 106 -21.52 12.02 17.22
N LYS A 107 -22.86 12.13 17.39
CA LYS A 107 -23.74 10.96 17.46
C LYS A 107 -23.79 10.21 16.13
N GLU A 108 -23.93 10.95 15.03
CA GLU A 108 -23.98 10.39 13.69
C GLU A 108 -22.61 9.81 13.29
N ALA A 109 -21.51 10.48 13.64
CA ALA A 109 -20.16 9.97 13.46
C ALA A 109 -19.97 8.59 14.12
N HIS A 110 -20.54 8.40 15.32
CA HIS A 110 -20.53 7.12 16.02
C HIS A 110 -21.31 6.04 15.24
N GLU A 111 -22.52 6.36 14.77
CA GLU A 111 -23.36 5.43 14.02
C GLU A 111 -22.70 5.00 12.71
N ARG A 112 -22.14 5.94 11.95
CA ARG A 112 -21.42 5.67 10.69
C ARG A 112 -20.19 4.80 10.89
N ILE A 113 -19.35 5.13 11.87
CA ILE A 113 -18.20 4.29 12.20
C ILE A 113 -18.62 2.90 12.64
N PHE A 114 -19.72 2.77 13.39
CA PHE A 114 -20.22 1.48 13.79
C PHE A 114 -20.67 0.66 12.58
N GLU A 115 -21.35 1.28 11.61
CA GLU A 115 -21.76 0.64 10.35
C GLU A 115 -20.54 0.24 9.50
N SER A 116 -19.57 1.14 9.31
CA SER A 116 -18.35 0.86 8.54
C SER A 116 -17.54 -0.29 9.13
N LEU A 117 -17.47 -0.37 10.47
CA LEU A 117 -16.71 -1.40 11.18
C LEU A 117 -17.51 -2.67 11.47
N ASN A 118 -18.83 -2.68 11.24
CA ASN A 118 -19.67 -3.86 11.50
C ASN A 118 -19.26 -5.07 10.65
N ASN A 119 -18.58 -4.85 9.52
CA ASN A 119 -18.04 -5.93 8.69
C ASN A 119 -16.78 -6.59 9.30
N MET A 120 -16.14 -5.98 10.30
CA MET A 120 -15.02 -6.60 11.00
C MET A 120 -15.53 -7.59 12.05
N LEU A 121 -15.03 -8.83 11.99
CA LEU A 121 -15.30 -9.89 12.98
C LEU A 121 -14.69 -9.62 14.37
N VAL A 122 -14.13 -8.43 14.59
CA VAL A 122 -13.38 -8.06 15.78
C VAL A 122 -14.21 -7.15 16.65
N THR A 123 -14.29 -7.47 17.95
CA THR A 123 -14.95 -6.58 18.91
C THR A 123 -14.16 -5.28 19.04
N PHE A 124 -14.81 -4.15 18.77
CA PHE A 124 -14.22 -2.83 18.88
C PHE A 124 -15.04 -1.96 19.83
N ARG A 125 -14.36 -0.98 20.42
CA ARG A 125 -14.95 0.05 21.28
C ARG A 125 -14.47 1.40 20.80
N VAL A 126 -15.38 2.37 20.73
CA VAL A 126 -15.08 3.77 20.41
C VAL A 126 -15.00 4.57 21.71
N PRO A 127 -13.81 4.76 22.32
CA PRO A 127 -13.67 5.56 23.54
C PRO A 127 -13.90 7.06 23.36
N GLU A 128 -13.63 7.62 22.19
CA GLU A 128 -13.58 9.07 21.98
C GLU A 128 -13.86 9.42 20.53
N ILE A 129 -14.67 10.46 20.32
CA ILE A 129 -14.95 11.08 19.03
C ILE A 129 -14.82 12.58 19.23
N ALA A 130 -14.03 13.23 18.39
CA ALA A 130 -13.81 14.67 18.43
C ALA A 130 -13.88 15.24 17.00
N GLU A 131 -14.43 16.45 16.86
CA GLU A 131 -14.33 17.20 15.62
C GLU A 131 -12.86 17.50 15.30
N SER A 132 -12.48 17.29 14.04
CA SER A 132 -11.11 17.44 13.57
C SER A 132 -10.92 18.81 12.93
N PRO A 133 -9.78 19.49 13.15
CA PRO A 133 -9.47 20.76 12.47
C PRO A 133 -9.01 20.55 11.02
N ILE A 134 -9.22 19.36 10.46
CA ILE A 134 -8.87 19.02 9.07
C ILE A 134 -9.94 19.59 8.16
N VAL A 135 -9.52 20.32 7.14
CA VAL A 135 -10.41 20.95 6.15
C VAL A 135 -10.76 19.96 5.06
N GLU A 136 -9.74 19.38 4.43
CA GLU A 136 -9.88 18.50 3.27
C GLU A 136 -8.93 17.31 3.39
N ILE A 137 -9.34 16.18 2.79
CA ILE A 137 -8.52 14.98 2.70
C ILE A 137 -8.27 14.67 1.24
N PHE A 138 -7.00 14.51 0.89
CA PHE A 138 -6.53 14.16 -0.44
C PHE A 138 -6.11 12.68 -0.43
N PRO A 139 -7.02 11.75 -0.81
CA PRO A 139 -6.67 10.35 -0.98
C PRO A 139 -5.70 10.18 -2.14
N TYR A 140 -4.92 9.10 -2.11
CA TYR A 140 -4.00 8.77 -3.19
C TYR A 140 -4.83 8.28 -4.39
N GLU A 141 -5.04 9.13 -5.38
CA GLU A 141 -5.60 8.76 -6.67
C GLU A 141 -4.50 8.17 -7.55
N LYS A 142 -4.81 7.09 -8.28
CA LYS A 142 -3.90 6.47 -9.25
C LYS A 142 -3.68 7.35 -10.50
N GLU A 143 -4.51 8.36 -10.73
CA GLU A 143 -4.32 9.30 -11.83
C GLU A 143 -3.04 10.15 -11.66
N ASP A 144 -2.53 10.33 -10.44
CA ASP A 144 -1.23 10.98 -10.23
C ASP A 144 -0.03 10.11 -10.70
N GLU A 145 -0.27 8.82 -11.01
CA GLU A 145 0.72 7.95 -11.68
C GLU A 145 0.85 8.28 -13.18
N GLU A 146 -0.16 8.92 -13.80
CA GLU A 146 -0.10 9.43 -15.19
C GLU A 146 0.63 10.78 -15.31
N LEU A 147 0.72 11.56 -14.22
CA LEU A 147 1.49 12.81 -14.17
C LEU A 147 3.01 12.58 -14.04
N LEU A 148 3.42 11.35 -13.74
CA LEU A 148 4.82 10.98 -13.86
C LEU A 148 5.23 11.08 -15.33
N PRO A 149 6.39 11.71 -15.65
CA PRO A 149 6.88 11.70 -17.01
C PRO A 149 6.93 10.24 -17.49
N PRO A 150 6.49 9.95 -18.73
CA PRO A 150 6.43 8.59 -19.23
C PRO A 150 7.78 7.91 -18.95
N PRO A 151 7.77 6.66 -18.46
CA PRO A 151 9.01 5.93 -18.20
C PRO A 151 9.91 6.12 -19.41
N GLY A 152 11.10 6.72 -19.21
CA GLY A 152 11.97 7.06 -20.32
C GLY A 152 12.13 5.85 -21.24
N ALA A 153 12.15 6.06 -22.55
CA ALA A 153 12.02 5.03 -23.60
C ALA A 153 13.02 3.85 -23.54
N ASN A 154 13.94 3.84 -22.56
CA ASN A 154 14.89 2.78 -22.26
C ASN A 154 14.43 1.83 -21.13
N LEU A 155 13.25 2.05 -20.54
CA LEU A 155 12.71 1.21 -19.46
C LEU A 155 11.80 0.12 -20.04
N ARG A 156 12.12 -1.14 -19.75
CA ARG A 156 11.28 -2.29 -20.12
C ARG A 156 10.17 -2.49 -19.07
N PRO A 157 8.92 -2.83 -19.48
CA PRO A 157 7.83 -3.11 -18.56
C PRO A 157 8.17 -4.24 -17.58
N VAL A 158 7.78 -4.08 -16.30
CA VAL A 158 8.03 -5.10 -15.26
C VAL A 158 7.34 -6.43 -15.57
N SER A 159 6.21 -6.42 -16.26
CA SER A 159 5.53 -7.63 -16.74
C SER A 159 6.37 -8.43 -17.71
N GLU A 160 7.05 -7.75 -18.63
CA GLU A 160 7.92 -8.37 -19.64
C GLU A 160 9.19 -8.95 -19.00
N VAL A 161 9.78 -8.23 -18.04
CA VAL A 161 10.97 -8.71 -17.29
C VAL A 161 10.63 -9.94 -16.44
N LYS A 162 9.48 -9.96 -15.78
CA LYS A 162 9.02 -11.13 -15.00
C LYS A 162 8.76 -12.35 -15.87
N ALA A 163 8.04 -12.16 -16.98
CA ALA A 163 7.76 -13.24 -17.93
C ALA A 163 9.05 -13.80 -18.54
N GLU A 164 10.04 -12.95 -18.82
CA GLU A 164 11.34 -13.41 -19.32
C GLU A 164 12.17 -14.12 -18.26
N GLN A 165 12.12 -13.68 -16.99
CA GLN A 165 12.74 -14.42 -15.88
C GLN A 165 12.12 -15.81 -15.70
N GLU A 166 10.79 -15.90 -15.69
CA GLU A 166 10.08 -17.19 -15.59
C GLU A 166 10.42 -18.12 -16.76
N ARG A 167 10.48 -17.58 -17.98
CA ARG A 167 10.93 -18.34 -19.17
C ARG A 167 12.37 -18.81 -19.04
N ARG A 168 13.28 -17.96 -18.54
CA ARG A 168 14.69 -18.32 -18.36
C ARG A 168 14.86 -19.39 -17.29
N ASP A 169 14.09 -19.30 -16.22
CA ASP A 169 14.09 -20.30 -15.14
C ASP A 169 13.50 -21.63 -15.61
N GLN A 170 12.43 -21.60 -16.40
CA GLN A 170 11.86 -22.80 -17.05
C GLN A 170 12.86 -23.46 -18.00
N ASN A 171 13.45 -22.70 -18.93
CA ASN A 171 14.44 -23.23 -19.86
C ASN A 171 15.66 -23.80 -19.12
N ARG A 172 16.07 -23.17 -18.01
CA ARG A 172 17.18 -23.66 -17.18
C ARG A 172 16.81 -24.99 -16.51
N ALA A 173 15.61 -25.10 -15.95
CA ALA A 173 15.12 -26.32 -15.32
C ALA A 173 14.96 -27.46 -16.35
N GLU A 174 14.45 -27.17 -17.55
CA GLU A 174 14.35 -28.15 -18.63
C GLU A 174 15.74 -28.64 -19.07
N LEU A 175 16.70 -27.74 -19.28
CA LEU A 175 18.07 -28.14 -19.63
C LEU A 175 18.74 -29.00 -18.55
N GLU A 176 18.50 -28.67 -17.28
CA GLU A 176 19.05 -29.40 -16.14
C GLU A 176 18.42 -30.80 -16.03
N SER A 177 17.11 -30.91 -16.25
CA SER A 177 16.41 -32.20 -16.29
C SER A 177 16.82 -33.08 -17.48
N ALA A 178 16.97 -32.50 -18.68
CA ALA A 178 17.44 -33.23 -19.87
C ALA A 178 18.89 -33.70 -19.72
N ARG A 179 19.74 -32.91 -19.04
CA ARG A 179 21.11 -33.31 -18.73
C ARG A 179 21.14 -34.50 -17.76
N LEU A 180 20.31 -34.49 -16.73
CA LEU A 180 20.21 -35.60 -15.77
C LEU A 180 19.71 -36.89 -16.44
N GLN A 181 18.70 -36.79 -17.32
CA GLN A 181 18.19 -37.95 -18.07
C GLN A 181 19.25 -38.53 -18.99
N LYS A 182 20.04 -37.67 -19.66
CA LYS A 182 21.11 -38.13 -20.54
C LYS A 182 22.29 -38.75 -19.79
N GLU A 183 22.58 -38.26 -18.58
CA GLU A 183 23.57 -38.88 -17.68
C GLU A 183 23.06 -40.26 -17.19
N SER A 184 21.77 -40.41 -16.85
CA SER A 184 21.21 -41.72 -16.47
C SER A 184 21.12 -42.72 -17.63
N GLU A 185 20.73 -42.28 -18.83
CA GLU A 185 20.66 -43.16 -20.01
C GLU A 185 22.05 -43.65 -20.44
N ALA A 186 23.09 -42.83 -20.28
CA ALA A 186 24.46 -43.24 -20.55
C ALA A 186 24.99 -44.23 -19.51
N GLU A 187 24.62 -44.07 -18.23
CA GLU A 187 24.95 -45.04 -17.17
C GLU A 187 24.25 -46.39 -17.40
N ASP A 188 22.98 -46.38 -17.83
CA ASP A 188 22.22 -47.59 -18.16
C ASP A 188 22.76 -48.32 -19.42
N GLU A 189 23.23 -47.58 -20.44
CA GLU A 189 23.86 -48.15 -21.64
C GLU A 189 25.24 -48.78 -21.34
N ASP A 190 26.07 -48.13 -20.51
CA ASP A 190 27.36 -48.68 -20.07
C ASP A 190 27.17 -49.98 -19.25
N ASP A 191 26.16 -50.05 -18.36
CA ASP A 191 25.86 -51.27 -17.60
C ASP A 191 25.34 -52.42 -18.50
N LEU A 192 24.60 -52.11 -19.55
CA LEU A 192 24.12 -53.10 -20.54
C LEU A 192 25.24 -53.64 -21.44
N GLU A 193 26.17 -52.78 -21.89
CA GLU A 193 27.34 -53.24 -22.67
C GLU A 193 28.28 -54.11 -21.83
N VAL A 194 28.44 -53.82 -20.53
CA VAL A 194 29.22 -54.67 -19.62
C VAL A 194 28.56 -56.03 -19.42
N ALA A 195 27.22 -56.08 -19.29
CA ALA A 195 26.47 -57.33 -19.14
C ALA A 195 26.53 -58.22 -20.39
N GLN A 196 26.36 -57.65 -21.59
CA GLN A 196 26.42 -58.41 -22.84
C GLN A 196 27.81 -59.00 -23.11
N ARG A 197 28.86 -58.27 -22.74
CA ARG A 197 30.25 -58.71 -22.90
C ARG A 197 30.67 -59.80 -21.91
N SER A 198 29.97 -59.93 -20.77
CA SER A 198 30.13 -61.07 -19.87
C SER A 198 29.36 -62.31 -20.30
N GLU A 199 28.29 -62.18 -21.09
CA GLU A 199 27.50 -63.32 -21.59
C GLU A 199 28.12 -63.95 -22.85
N GLU A 200 28.76 -63.16 -23.73
CA GLU A 200 29.46 -63.70 -24.92
C GLU A 200 30.74 -64.50 -24.57
N ASP A 201 31.37 -64.24 -23.41
CA ASP A 201 32.55 -65.01 -22.95
C ASP A 201 32.18 -66.38 -22.33
N GLU A 202 30.89 -66.68 -22.10
CA GLU A 202 30.42 -67.97 -21.53
C GLU A 202 29.93 -69.01 -22.56
N GLU A 203 29.70 -68.64 -23.84
CA GLU A 203 29.18 -69.57 -24.87
C GLU A 203 30.27 -70.30 -25.70
N ASP A 204 31.56 -69.98 -25.55
CA ASP A 204 32.66 -70.59 -26.31
C ASP A 204 33.46 -71.69 -25.55
N GLU A 205 32.95 -72.17 -24.41
CA GLU A 205 33.52 -73.32 -23.66
C GLU A 205 32.54 -74.50 -23.54
N PHE A 206 32.20 -75.17 -24.65
CA PHE A 206 31.75 -76.59 -24.62
C PHE A 206 32.04 -77.39 -25.90
#